data_AF-A0AAV8GR28-F1
#
_entry.id   AF-A0AAV8GR28-F1
#
_cell.length_a   1.000
_cell.length_b   1.000
_cell.length_c   1.000
_cell.angle_alpha   90.00
_cell.angle_beta   90.00
_cell.angle_gamma   90.00
#
_symmetry.space_group_name_H-M   'P 1'
#
loop_
_entity.id
_entity.type
_entity.pdbx_description
1 polymer ?
#
loop_
_entity_poly.entity_id
_entity_poly.type
_entity_poly.pdbx_seq_one_letter_code
_entity_poly.pdbx_strand_id
1 'polypeptide(L)'
;MELQASPFARFLIAFLFVVLFHQLFALDVSEHIYVSSDGYGNFKSIQEAIDSIPEGNSQWIRIHVEKGAYREKVTIPKYKEYIMLEGEGSDQTWIEYGDYANDGIHTTESSTTFSCYADNFMARDISFKNTFNGGQSMSQAVAALVAGDKSSFYRCSFFGIQDTLCDLSGRHYYKDCYIEGAIDFIFGQGQSIFERCTISTTSGVQGVGYITAHGRDSKHDWSGFVFKSCNITGSAQTYLGRPWRPYARVIFYESYMANIIAPEGWDTWQYDGWDTTFAEIKCRGPGAKRKGRVNWMKMLTDKALKHYTRTRSVSNTKMTTKDALNYLTKVRQIYQYQEGKYAEFLTLMTDFKKERIDTEGVAERVKELFKENPDLILGFNSFLPPKYEIKLDEKKNVEFKDAMKFVNKIKNRFQHDVHVYNSFLAILNNYKKDNNTIQDIYREVAVLFENHLDLLDEFAQFLPADSPVARHQHTPPAKVVHQDDDSEISLLVHLFSQTGL
;
A
#
# COMPACT_ATOMS: atom_id res chain seq x y z
N MET A 1 -5.86 -10.42 49.70
CA MET A 1 -5.00 -11.63 49.71
C MET A 1 -4.52 -11.83 48.28
N GLU A 2 -3.44 -11.18 47.89
CA GLU A 2 -2.84 -11.36 46.56
C GLU A 2 -2.11 -12.70 46.52
N LEU A 3 -2.59 -13.63 45.71
CA LEU A 3 -1.90 -14.88 45.42
C LEU A 3 -0.71 -14.58 44.50
N GLN A 4 0.49 -14.47 45.08
CA GLN A 4 1.73 -14.41 44.30
C GLN A 4 1.98 -15.76 43.62
N ALA A 5 1.87 -15.78 42.28
CA ALA A 5 2.29 -16.93 41.48
C ALA A 5 3.81 -17.18 41.61
N SER A 6 4.18 -18.46 41.77
CA SER A 6 5.54 -18.92 42.03
C SER A 6 6.51 -18.58 40.88
N PRO A 7 7.83 -18.51 41.14
CA PRO A 7 8.85 -18.26 40.10
C PRO A 7 8.78 -19.26 38.94
N PHE A 8 8.36 -20.50 39.21
CA PHE A 8 8.19 -21.55 38.21
C PHE A 8 6.96 -21.30 37.31
N ALA A 9 5.86 -20.78 37.86
CA ALA A 9 4.70 -20.36 37.09
C ALA A 9 5.00 -19.13 36.21
N ARG A 10 5.84 -18.19 36.67
CA ARG A 10 6.30 -17.05 35.85
C ARG A 10 7.22 -17.50 34.71
N PHE A 11 8.05 -18.52 34.94
CA PHE A 11 8.89 -19.11 33.90
C PHE A 11 8.05 -19.91 32.89
N LEU A 12 7.04 -20.67 33.32
CA LEU A 12 6.14 -21.40 32.41
C LEU A 12 5.26 -20.46 31.59
N ILE A 13 4.77 -19.35 32.18
CA ILE A 13 4.04 -18.31 31.45
C ILE A 13 4.97 -17.59 30.47
N ALA A 14 6.21 -17.25 30.85
CA ALA A 14 7.18 -16.66 29.93
C ALA A 14 7.63 -17.63 28.82
N PHE A 15 7.75 -18.93 29.11
CA PHE A 15 8.12 -19.96 28.15
C PHE A 15 6.96 -20.31 27.19
N LEU A 16 5.71 -20.35 27.69
CA LEU A 16 4.52 -20.42 26.85
C LEU A 16 4.34 -19.15 26.01
N PHE A 17 4.68 -17.97 26.53
CA PHE A 17 4.71 -16.73 25.73
C PHE A 17 5.79 -16.75 24.64
N VAL A 18 6.96 -17.37 24.86
CA VAL A 18 8.05 -17.46 23.86
C VAL A 18 7.78 -18.54 22.81
N VAL A 19 7.13 -19.64 23.18
CA VAL A 19 6.77 -20.74 22.26
C VAL A 19 5.48 -20.45 21.48
N LEU A 20 4.53 -19.68 22.03
CA LEU A 20 3.37 -19.16 21.29
C LEU A 20 3.69 -17.92 20.42
N PHE A 21 4.82 -17.24 20.64
CA PHE A 21 5.30 -16.16 19.75
C PHE A 21 6.19 -16.64 18.59
N HIS A 22 6.51 -17.93 18.51
CA HIS A 22 7.25 -18.50 17.38
C HIS A 22 6.38 -19.16 16.32
N GLN A 23 5.04 -19.07 16.42
CA GLN A 23 4.21 -19.11 15.22
C GLN A 23 4.13 -17.67 14.70
N LEU A 24 5.05 -17.37 13.79
CA LEU A 24 5.12 -16.08 13.11
C LEU A 24 3.72 -15.67 12.66
N PHE A 25 3.31 -14.49 13.12
CA PHE A 25 2.30 -13.68 12.46
C PHE A 25 2.72 -13.54 11.00
N ALA A 26 2.16 -14.40 10.14
CA ALA A 26 2.04 -14.09 8.74
C ALA A 26 1.30 -12.74 8.65
N LEU A 27 1.61 -11.94 7.63
CA LEU A 27 0.63 -10.97 7.16
C LEU A 27 -0.71 -11.73 7.07
N ASP A 28 -1.78 -11.20 7.65
CA ASP A 28 -3.10 -11.77 7.47
C ASP A 28 -3.51 -11.47 6.03
N VAL A 29 -3.03 -12.32 5.13
CA VAL A 29 -3.23 -12.17 3.70
C VAL A 29 -4.64 -12.64 3.41
N SER A 30 -5.51 -11.72 3.02
CA SER A 30 -6.91 -12.02 2.72
C SER A 30 -7.07 -12.77 1.41
N GLU A 31 -6.14 -12.57 0.46
CA GLU A 31 -6.22 -13.11 -0.88
C GLU A 31 -4.83 -13.38 -1.47
N HIS A 32 -4.71 -14.51 -2.18
CA HIS A 32 -3.50 -14.95 -2.86
C HIS A 32 -3.76 -15.02 -4.36
N ILE A 33 -3.09 -14.16 -5.12
CA ILE A 33 -3.12 -14.10 -6.58
C ILE A 33 -1.82 -14.69 -7.12
N TYR A 34 -1.91 -15.64 -8.04
CA TYR A 34 -0.76 -16.26 -8.70
C TYR A 34 -0.61 -15.69 -10.12
N VAL A 35 0.60 -15.27 -10.46
CA VAL A 35 0.97 -14.79 -11.80
C VAL A 35 1.96 -15.77 -12.40
N SER A 36 1.65 -16.27 -13.59
CA SER A 36 2.51 -17.21 -14.32
C SER A 36 2.43 -16.97 -15.82
N SER A 37 3.59 -16.86 -16.46
CA SER A 37 3.71 -16.58 -17.89
C SER A 37 3.18 -17.71 -18.79
N ASP A 38 3.14 -18.96 -18.29
CA ASP A 38 2.65 -20.11 -19.05
C ASP A 38 1.11 -20.26 -19.01
N GLY A 39 0.45 -19.50 -18.15
CA GLY A 39 -1.01 -19.45 -18.01
C GLY A 39 -1.60 -20.43 -16.98
N TYR A 40 -0.80 -21.10 -16.16
CA TYR A 40 -1.31 -21.90 -15.04
C TYR A 40 -1.61 -21.06 -13.78
N GLY A 41 -1.27 -19.77 -13.79
CA GLY A 41 -1.64 -18.80 -12.75
C GLY A 41 -3.04 -18.19 -12.96
N ASN A 42 -3.47 -17.35 -12.00
CA ASN A 42 -4.67 -16.53 -12.15
C ASN A 42 -4.53 -15.51 -13.29
N PHE A 43 -3.32 -14.97 -13.48
CA PHE A 43 -3.00 -14.00 -14.53
C PHE A 43 -1.68 -14.35 -15.22
N LYS A 44 -1.52 -13.84 -16.45
CA LYS A 44 -0.27 -13.99 -17.23
C LYS A 44 0.68 -12.82 -17.03
N SER A 45 0.15 -11.64 -16.72
CA SER A 45 0.93 -10.44 -16.46
C SER A 45 0.77 -9.98 -15.01
N ILE A 46 1.76 -9.24 -14.52
CA ILE A 46 1.76 -8.66 -13.19
C ILE A 46 0.79 -7.47 -13.15
N GLN A 47 0.71 -6.68 -14.22
CA GLN A 47 -0.21 -5.56 -14.29
C GLN A 47 -1.68 -6.03 -14.22
N GLU A 48 -2.07 -7.10 -14.93
CA GLU A 48 -3.45 -7.62 -14.84
C GLU A 48 -3.82 -8.06 -13.41
N ALA A 49 -2.88 -8.68 -12.69
CA ALA A 49 -3.07 -9.08 -11.30
C ALA A 49 -3.22 -7.87 -10.36
N ILE A 50 -2.49 -6.79 -10.61
CA ILE A 50 -2.68 -5.53 -9.88
C ILE A 50 -4.03 -4.93 -10.26
N ASP A 51 -4.41 -4.95 -11.53
CA ASP A 51 -5.65 -4.38 -12.05
C ASP A 51 -6.89 -5.08 -11.50
N SER A 52 -6.82 -6.38 -11.18
CA SER A 52 -7.92 -7.13 -10.57
C SER A 52 -8.19 -6.76 -9.12
N ILE A 53 -7.24 -6.15 -8.41
CA ILE A 53 -7.42 -5.72 -7.02
C ILE A 53 -8.37 -4.53 -6.96
N PRO A 54 -9.45 -4.56 -6.15
CA PRO A 54 -10.38 -3.44 -6.04
C PRO A 54 -9.70 -2.16 -5.55
N GLU A 55 -10.20 -1.01 -6.03
CA GLU A 55 -9.79 0.28 -5.48
C GLU A 55 -10.19 0.41 -4.01
N GLY A 56 -9.38 1.12 -3.22
CA GLY A 56 -9.63 1.28 -1.79
C GLY A 56 -9.36 0.01 -0.96
N ASN A 57 -8.60 -0.94 -1.51
CA ASN A 57 -8.19 -2.13 -0.80
C ASN A 57 -7.56 -1.78 0.56
N SER A 58 -7.97 -2.50 1.60
CA SER A 58 -7.51 -2.31 2.98
C SER A 58 -6.98 -3.60 3.62
N GLN A 59 -6.93 -4.69 2.85
CA GLN A 59 -6.49 -6.00 3.31
C GLN A 59 -5.21 -6.40 2.57
N TRP A 60 -4.31 -7.14 3.22
CA TRP A 60 -3.09 -7.56 2.55
C TRP A 60 -3.40 -8.59 1.46
N ILE A 61 -3.08 -8.24 0.21
CA ILE A 61 -3.21 -9.14 -0.94
C ILE A 61 -1.80 -9.54 -1.38
N ARG A 62 -1.56 -10.85 -1.46
CA ARG A 62 -0.30 -11.40 -1.94
C ARG A 62 -0.42 -11.69 -3.42
N ILE A 63 0.43 -11.05 -4.22
CA ILE A 63 0.67 -11.40 -5.62
C ILE A 63 1.95 -12.24 -5.67
N HIS A 64 1.81 -13.55 -5.84
CA HIS A 64 2.93 -14.48 -6.06
C HIS A 64 3.24 -14.54 -7.54
N VAL A 65 4.45 -14.18 -7.93
CA VAL A 65 4.93 -14.14 -9.31
C VAL A 65 5.92 -15.28 -9.53
N GLU A 66 5.57 -16.21 -10.41
CA GLU A 66 6.46 -17.31 -10.78
C GLU A 66 7.80 -16.77 -11.34
N LYS A 67 8.88 -17.54 -11.22
CA LYS A 67 10.13 -17.23 -11.93
C LYS A 67 9.89 -16.99 -13.43
N GLY A 68 10.59 -15.99 -13.96
CA GLY A 68 10.44 -15.57 -15.34
C GLY A 68 10.86 -14.12 -15.55
N ALA A 69 11.01 -13.74 -16.82
CA ALA A 69 11.22 -12.35 -17.23
C ALA A 69 9.90 -11.78 -17.76
N TYR A 70 9.27 -10.93 -16.96
CA TYR A 70 8.04 -10.22 -17.27
C TYR A 70 8.40 -8.89 -17.93
N ARG A 71 8.30 -8.88 -19.26
CA ARG A 71 8.65 -7.71 -20.07
C ARG A 71 7.46 -6.76 -20.21
N GLU A 72 7.16 -6.04 -19.14
CA GLU A 72 6.02 -5.14 -19.03
C GLU A 72 6.37 -3.93 -18.15
N LYS A 73 5.56 -2.87 -18.25
CA LYS A 73 5.58 -1.76 -17.30
C LYS A 73 4.52 -2.03 -16.24
N VAL A 74 4.91 -1.92 -14.98
CA VAL A 74 4.02 -2.18 -13.84
C VAL A 74 3.82 -0.90 -13.04
N THR A 75 2.56 -0.56 -12.77
CA THR A 75 2.18 0.57 -11.94
C THR A 75 1.23 0.08 -10.85
N ILE A 76 1.58 0.36 -9.60
CA ILE A 76 0.69 0.23 -8.45
C ILE A 76 0.11 1.61 -8.16
N PRO A 77 -1.16 1.88 -8.56
CA PRO A 77 -1.77 3.18 -8.38
C PRO A 77 -1.98 3.50 -6.90
N LYS A 78 -2.03 4.78 -6.56
CA LYS A 78 -2.15 5.26 -5.17
C LYS A 78 -3.33 4.67 -4.39
N TYR A 79 -4.42 4.31 -5.08
CA TYR A 79 -5.65 3.77 -4.50
C TYR A 79 -5.65 2.23 -4.36
N LYS A 80 -4.51 1.55 -4.60
CA LYS A 80 -4.34 0.10 -4.44
C LYS A 80 -3.31 -0.24 -3.35
N GLU A 81 -3.64 0.11 -2.11
CA GLU A 81 -2.79 -0.13 -0.93
C GLU A 81 -2.77 -1.61 -0.50
N TYR A 82 -1.86 -1.95 0.42
CA TYR A 82 -1.75 -3.28 1.06
C TYR A 82 -1.48 -4.43 0.08
N ILE A 83 -0.60 -4.20 -0.88
CA ILE A 83 -0.15 -5.23 -1.83
C ILE A 83 1.22 -5.76 -1.40
N MET A 84 1.36 -7.08 -1.35
CA MET A 84 2.64 -7.78 -1.27
C MET A 84 2.96 -8.44 -2.60
N LEU A 85 3.97 -7.94 -3.31
CA LEU A 85 4.50 -8.54 -4.53
C LEU A 85 5.68 -9.46 -4.19
N GLU A 86 5.54 -10.75 -4.44
CA GLU A 86 6.55 -11.76 -4.09
C GLU A 86 6.95 -12.59 -5.31
N GLY A 87 8.23 -12.58 -5.65
CA GLY A 87 8.80 -13.49 -6.65
C GLY A 87 9.33 -14.80 -6.05
N GLU A 88 9.86 -15.68 -6.89
CA GLU A 88 10.48 -16.95 -6.50
C GLU A 88 11.99 -16.84 -6.26
N GLY A 89 12.53 -15.63 -6.29
CA GLY A 89 13.96 -15.33 -6.13
C GLY A 89 14.33 -14.13 -7.00
N SER A 90 15.12 -13.19 -6.47
CA SER A 90 15.50 -12.01 -7.24
C SER A 90 16.47 -12.33 -8.39
N ASP A 91 17.11 -13.48 -8.39
CA ASP A 91 17.88 -13.99 -9.54
C ASP A 91 17.00 -14.68 -10.60
N GLN A 92 15.72 -14.94 -10.30
CA GLN A 92 14.83 -15.77 -11.12
C GLN A 92 13.56 -15.05 -11.61
N THR A 93 13.03 -14.10 -10.85
CA THR A 93 11.82 -13.33 -11.18
C THR A 93 12.18 -11.88 -11.47
N TRP A 94 11.85 -11.42 -12.68
CA TRP A 94 12.26 -10.12 -13.20
C TRP A 94 11.08 -9.35 -13.79
N ILE A 95 10.92 -8.09 -13.42
CA ILE A 95 10.12 -7.09 -14.14
C ILE A 95 11.11 -6.24 -14.93
N GLU A 96 11.00 -6.25 -16.26
CA GLU A 96 11.93 -5.51 -17.11
C GLU A 96 11.28 -4.73 -18.25
N TYR A 97 11.76 -3.50 -18.45
CA TYR A 97 11.40 -2.67 -19.59
C TYR A 97 12.59 -1.83 -20.04
N GLY A 98 12.45 -0.99 -21.07
CA GLY A 98 13.60 -0.32 -21.71
C GLY A 98 13.37 1.13 -22.12
N ASP A 99 12.41 1.81 -21.50
CA ASP A 99 12.18 3.24 -21.76
C ASP A 99 13.28 4.09 -21.12
N TYR A 100 13.56 5.25 -21.72
CA TYR A 100 14.55 6.21 -21.25
C TYR A 100 14.09 7.63 -21.55
N ALA A 101 14.51 8.57 -20.72
CA ALA A 101 14.15 9.98 -20.88
C ALA A 101 14.82 10.61 -22.11
N ASN A 102 14.30 11.76 -22.55
CA ASN A 102 14.87 12.56 -23.65
C ASN A 102 14.92 11.84 -25.01
N ASP A 103 14.13 10.78 -25.19
CA ASP A 103 13.90 10.13 -26.49
C ASP A 103 12.87 10.87 -27.37
N GLY A 104 12.35 12.00 -26.88
CA GLY A 104 11.28 12.79 -27.50
C GLY A 104 9.88 12.44 -27.03
N ILE A 105 9.73 11.42 -26.18
CA ILE A 105 8.43 10.90 -25.69
C ILE A 105 8.41 10.87 -24.16
N HIS A 106 9.46 10.36 -23.53
CA HIS A 106 9.50 10.06 -22.11
C HIS A 106 10.27 11.10 -21.30
N THR A 107 9.77 11.33 -20.09
CA THR A 107 10.48 12.02 -19.01
C THR A 107 11.22 10.99 -18.16
N THR A 108 12.06 11.43 -17.21
CA THR A 108 12.66 10.53 -16.22
C THR A 108 11.60 9.71 -15.49
N GLU A 109 10.51 10.34 -15.04
CA GLU A 109 9.43 9.66 -14.33
C GLU A 109 8.72 8.63 -15.23
N SER A 110 8.37 9.00 -16.47
CA SER A 110 7.66 8.07 -17.37
C SER A 110 8.54 6.98 -17.97
N SER A 111 9.88 7.07 -17.84
CA SER A 111 10.82 6.00 -18.23
C SER A 111 10.79 4.75 -17.33
N THR A 112 10.05 4.83 -16.21
CA THR A 112 10.03 3.83 -15.15
C THR A 112 9.52 2.46 -15.61
N THR A 113 10.24 1.39 -15.28
CA THR A 113 9.78 -0.01 -15.46
C THR A 113 8.72 -0.41 -14.43
N PHE A 114 8.97 -0.15 -13.13
CA PHE A 114 8.03 -0.41 -12.05
C PHE A 114 7.76 0.86 -11.22
N SER A 115 6.51 1.28 -11.07
CA SER A 115 6.15 2.43 -10.24
C SER A 115 5.19 2.04 -9.12
N CYS A 116 5.45 2.51 -7.90
CA CYS A 116 4.59 2.31 -6.75
C CYS A 116 4.21 3.64 -6.11
N TYR A 117 2.95 4.03 -6.31
CA TYR A 117 2.37 5.24 -5.71
C TYR A 117 1.48 4.91 -4.49
N ALA A 118 1.20 3.64 -4.22
CA ALA A 118 0.38 3.18 -3.10
C ALA A 118 1.14 3.15 -1.78
N ASP A 119 0.46 3.56 -0.71
CA ASP A 119 0.96 3.38 0.66
C ASP A 119 0.86 1.90 1.07
N ASN A 120 1.64 1.51 2.09
CA ASN A 120 1.63 0.15 2.65
C ASN A 120 1.93 -0.94 1.61
N PHE A 121 2.96 -0.75 0.79
CA PHE A 121 3.40 -1.74 -0.18
C PHE A 121 4.56 -2.61 0.36
N MET A 122 4.60 -3.88 -0.07
CA MET A 122 5.75 -4.75 0.15
C MET A 122 6.17 -5.44 -1.15
N ALA A 123 7.47 -5.47 -1.42
CA ALA A 123 8.03 -6.38 -2.41
C ALA A 123 9.08 -7.28 -1.78
N ARG A 124 9.20 -8.52 -2.30
CA ARG A 124 10.28 -9.42 -1.89
C ARG A 124 10.65 -10.41 -2.97
N ASP A 125 11.92 -10.85 -2.94
CA ASP A 125 12.42 -11.94 -3.77
C ASP A 125 12.16 -11.75 -5.28
N ILE A 126 12.23 -10.49 -5.76
CA ILE A 126 11.96 -10.10 -7.16
C ILE A 126 12.90 -8.97 -7.62
N SER A 127 13.18 -8.92 -8.92
CA SER A 127 14.05 -7.89 -9.53
C SER A 127 13.29 -6.90 -10.41
N PHE A 128 13.71 -5.64 -10.35
CA PHE A 128 13.23 -4.56 -11.20
C PHE A 128 14.39 -4.06 -12.06
N LYS A 129 14.21 -4.03 -13.38
CA LYS A 129 15.32 -3.74 -14.30
C LYS A 129 14.88 -2.82 -15.43
N ASN A 130 15.60 -1.71 -15.58
CA ASN A 130 15.58 -0.98 -16.83
C ASN A 130 16.73 -1.47 -17.72
N THR A 131 16.39 -1.91 -18.93
CA THR A 131 17.30 -2.52 -19.91
C THR A 131 18.03 -1.50 -20.78
N PHE A 132 17.68 -0.21 -20.68
CA PHE A 132 18.36 0.84 -21.43
C PHE A 132 19.84 0.95 -21.03
N ASN A 133 20.73 0.88 -22.02
CA ASN A 133 22.17 0.81 -21.83
C ASN A 133 22.95 1.90 -22.60
N GLY A 134 22.30 3.01 -22.96
CA GLY A 134 23.01 4.20 -23.42
C GLY A 134 23.12 4.42 -24.93
N GLY A 135 22.52 3.57 -25.77
CA GLY A 135 22.35 3.78 -27.22
C GLY A 135 23.46 4.61 -27.89
N GLN A 136 23.10 5.79 -28.42
CA GLN A 136 24.05 6.81 -28.91
C GLN A 136 24.58 7.73 -27.80
N SER A 137 23.77 7.97 -26.77
CA SER A 137 24.09 8.80 -25.61
C SER A 137 23.38 8.26 -24.37
N MET A 138 24.06 8.33 -23.23
CA MET A 138 23.46 8.02 -21.93
C MET A 138 22.33 9.01 -21.59
N SER A 139 21.27 8.49 -20.98
CA SER A 139 20.10 9.23 -20.51
C SER A 139 19.50 8.54 -19.29
N GLN A 140 18.64 9.23 -18.55
CA GLN A 140 17.93 8.71 -17.38
C GLN A 140 17.01 7.54 -17.78
N ALA A 141 17.06 6.43 -17.04
CA ALA A 141 16.24 5.27 -17.32
C ALA A 141 15.91 4.52 -16.01
N VAL A 142 14.71 4.75 -15.50
CA VAL A 142 14.32 4.32 -14.16
C VAL A 142 13.88 2.86 -14.15
N ALA A 143 14.46 2.06 -13.25
CA ALA A 143 14.05 0.67 -13.02
C ALA A 143 12.87 0.60 -12.04
N ALA A 144 12.95 1.37 -10.95
CA ALA A 144 11.85 1.48 -9.99
C ALA A 144 11.65 2.91 -9.50
N LEU A 145 10.39 3.33 -9.41
CA LEU A 145 9.97 4.56 -8.76
C LEU A 145 9.07 4.22 -7.56
N VAL A 146 9.39 4.76 -6.39
CA VAL A 146 8.65 4.51 -5.15
C VAL A 146 8.27 5.84 -4.52
N ALA A 147 6.96 6.09 -4.40
CA ALA A 147 6.40 7.35 -3.89
C ALA A 147 5.42 7.16 -2.72
N GLY A 148 4.83 5.96 -2.59
CA GLY A 148 3.85 5.65 -1.55
C GLY A 148 4.50 5.34 -0.19
N ASP A 149 3.90 5.87 0.88
CA ASP A 149 4.45 5.83 2.22
C ASP A 149 4.41 4.40 2.83
N LYS A 150 5.42 4.08 3.66
CA LYS A 150 5.58 2.78 4.32
C LYS A 150 5.82 1.60 3.36
N SER A 151 6.44 1.85 2.21
CA SER A 151 6.86 0.78 1.30
C SER A 151 8.09 0.02 1.82
N SER A 152 8.14 -1.30 1.63
CA SER A 152 9.28 -2.12 2.06
C SER A 152 9.71 -3.15 1.02
N PHE A 153 11.02 -3.37 0.90
CA PHE A 153 11.64 -4.23 -0.09
C PHE A 153 12.61 -5.19 0.59
N TYR A 154 12.45 -6.50 0.38
CA TYR A 154 13.28 -7.52 1.02
C TYR A 154 13.91 -8.46 -0.02
N ARG A 155 15.24 -8.50 -0.08
CA ARG A 155 15.97 -9.34 -1.05
C ARG A 155 15.56 -9.08 -2.51
N CYS A 156 15.12 -7.86 -2.80
CA CYS A 156 14.88 -7.40 -4.16
C CYS A 156 16.18 -6.93 -4.80
N SER A 157 16.20 -6.89 -6.13
CA SER A 157 17.30 -6.28 -6.86
C SER A 157 16.82 -5.21 -7.84
N PHE A 158 17.64 -4.17 -8.02
CA PHE A 158 17.34 -3.02 -8.87
C PHE A 158 18.51 -2.81 -9.84
N PHE A 159 18.23 -2.82 -11.14
CA PHE A 159 19.25 -2.77 -12.18
C PHE A 159 18.98 -1.66 -13.18
N GLY A 160 20.00 -0.84 -13.43
CA GLY A 160 20.00 0.19 -14.47
C GLY A 160 21.38 0.84 -14.57
N ILE A 161 21.45 2.02 -15.19
CA ILE A 161 22.70 2.77 -15.33
C ILE A 161 22.58 4.18 -14.74
N GLN A 162 21.75 5.03 -15.34
CA GLN A 162 21.46 6.36 -14.82
C GLN A 162 20.04 6.38 -14.25
N ASP A 163 19.89 6.91 -13.04
CA ASP A 163 18.61 7.08 -12.35
C ASP A 163 17.87 5.75 -12.07
N THR A 164 18.59 4.68 -11.68
CA THR A 164 18.03 3.33 -11.49
C THR A 164 16.85 3.26 -10.50
N LEU A 165 17.01 3.83 -9.30
CA LEU A 165 15.99 3.83 -8.25
C LEU A 165 15.59 5.27 -7.92
N CYS A 166 14.38 5.65 -8.34
CA CYS A 166 13.72 6.88 -7.96
C CYS A 166 12.97 6.65 -6.64
N ASP A 167 13.67 6.85 -5.53
CA ASP A 167 13.10 6.83 -4.18
C ASP A 167 12.44 8.19 -3.89
N LEU A 168 11.32 8.43 -4.58
CA LEU A 168 10.73 9.74 -4.80
C LEU A 168 10.24 10.39 -3.51
N SER A 169 9.36 9.76 -2.75
CA SER A 169 8.73 10.33 -1.55
C SER A 169 8.19 9.27 -0.61
N GLY A 170 7.97 9.60 0.67
CA GLY A 170 7.45 8.65 1.65
C GLY A 170 8.54 7.99 2.47
N ARG A 171 8.15 7.08 3.37
CA ARG A 171 9.07 6.32 4.24
C ARG A 171 9.29 4.94 3.70
N HIS A 172 10.52 4.61 3.32
CA HIS A 172 10.83 3.31 2.74
C HIS A 172 11.89 2.54 3.50
N TYR A 173 11.82 1.21 3.40
CA TYR A 173 12.80 0.33 3.99
C TYR A 173 13.24 -0.74 2.99
N TYR A 174 14.52 -0.69 2.62
CA TYR A 174 15.15 -1.65 1.72
C TYR A 174 16.09 -2.50 2.56
N LYS A 175 15.90 -3.82 2.56
CA LYS A 175 16.67 -4.73 3.41
C LYS A 175 17.20 -5.90 2.62
N ASP A 176 18.50 -6.17 2.78
CA ASP A 176 19.20 -7.27 2.09
C ASP A 176 19.02 -7.19 0.54
N CYS A 177 18.86 -5.99 -0.02
CA CYS A 177 18.64 -5.76 -1.46
C CYS A 177 19.95 -5.54 -2.22
N TYR A 178 19.92 -5.73 -3.54
CA TYR A 178 21.00 -5.36 -4.46
C TYR A 178 20.58 -4.17 -5.31
N ILE A 179 21.41 -3.13 -5.41
CA ILE A 179 21.10 -1.94 -6.22
C ILE A 179 22.33 -1.62 -7.08
N GLU A 180 22.16 -1.62 -8.40
CA GLU A 180 23.23 -1.38 -9.35
C GLU A 180 22.96 -0.17 -10.25
N GLY A 181 23.99 0.66 -10.43
CA GLY A 181 23.97 1.75 -11.40
C GLY A 181 25.29 2.52 -11.45
N ALA A 182 25.27 3.67 -12.12
CA ALA A 182 26.44 4.47 -12.43
C ALA A 182 26.27 5.96 -12.10
N ILE A 183 25.19 6.60 -12.54
CA ILE A 183 24.94 8.04 -12.32
C ILE A 183 23.64 8.22 -11.56
N ASP A 184 23.72 8.91 -10.42
CA ASP A 184 22.59 9.29 -9.57
C ASP A 184 21.61 8.12 -9.33
N PHE A 185 22.14 6.90 -9.25
CA PHE A 185 21.32 5.71 -9.44
C PHE A 185 20.41 5.40 -8.24
N ILE A 186 20.59 6.12 -7.13
CA ILE A 186 19.61 6.23 -6.04
C ILE A 186 19.32 7.72 -5.84
N PHE A 187 18.16 8.18 -6.29
CA PHE A 187 17.79 9.60 -6.26
C PHE A 187 16.35 9.80 -5.79
N GLY A 188 15.99 11.05 -5.52
CA GLY A 188 14.67 11.42 -4.97
C GLY A 188 14.76 12.06 -3.59
N GLN A 189 13.62 12.16 -2.91
CA GLN A 189 13.50 12.82 -1.61
C GLN A 189 12.79 11.95 -0.56
N GLY A 190 12.85 10.62 -0.70
CA GLY A 190 12.36 9.68 0.30
C GLY A 190 13.04 9.81 1.67
N GLN A 191 12.33 9.36 2.71
CA GLN A 191 12.86 9.09 4.04
C GLN A 191 13.17 7.59 4.14
N SER A 192 14.38 7.20 3.74
CA SER A 192 14.63 5.79 3.43
C SER A 192 15.84 5.23 4.15
N ILE A 193 15.68 4.00 4.62
CA ILE A 193 16.77 3.22 5.22
C ILE A 193 17.05 2.04 4.28
N PHE A 194 18.29 1.99 3.79
CA PHE A 194 18.87 0.86 3.09
C PHE A 194 19.71 0.09 4.12
N GLU A 195 19.27 -1.09 4.52
CA GLU A 195 19.94 -1.90 5.56
C GLU A 195 20.49 -3.20 5.00
N ARG A 196 21.80 -3.40 5.16
CA ARG A 196 22.52 -4.58 4.63
C ARG A 196 22.34 -4.81 3.13
N CYS A 197 22.08 -3.73 2.40
CA CYS A 197 22.04 -3.78 0.95
C CYS A 197 23.45 -3.85 0.37
N THR A 198 23.59 -4.46 -0.80
CA THR A 198 24.75 -4.30 -1.65
C THR A 198 24.48 -3.19 -2.65
N ILE A 199 25.33 -2.18 -2.65
CA ILE A 199 25.27 -1.04 -3.56
C ILE A 199 26.44 -1.20 -4.53
N SER A 200 26.13 -1.51 -5.79
CA SER A 200 27.10 -1.92 -6.81
C SER A 200 27.22 -0.87 -7.90
N THR A 201 28.43 -0.36 -8.10
CA THR A 201 28.72 0.58 -9.18
C THR A 201 29.09 -0.16 -10.46
N THR A 202 28.59 0.31 -11.60
CA THR A 202 28.91 -0.28 -12.92
C THR A 202 29.58 0.72 -13.85
N SER A 203 30.41 0.21 -14.76
CA SER A 203 31.17 1.01 -15.74
C SER A 203 30.32 1.46 -16.94
N GLY A 204 29.00 1.57 -16.75
CA GLY A 204 28.03 1.89 -17.80
C GLY A 204 28.12 3.32 -18.34
N VAL A 205 29.03 4.15 -17.82
CA VAL A 205 29.24 5.55 -18.24
C VAL A 205 30.73 5.87 -18.27
N GLN A 206 31.11 6.88 -19.05
CA GLN A 206 32.47 7.44 -19.00
C GLN A 206 32.61 8.35 -17.78
N GLY A 207 33.74 8.24 -17.07
CA GLY A 207 34.07 9.10 -15.93
C GLY A 207 33.72 8.50 -14.57
N VAL A 208 33.58 9.37 -13.57
CA VAL A 208 33.28 9.00 -12.18
C VAL A 208 31.77 9.03 -11.96
N GLY A 209 31.22 7.96 -11.40
CA GLY A 209 29.81 7.83 -11.08
C GLY A 209 29.37 8.56 -9.82
N TYR A 210 28.07 8.45 -9.50
CA TYR A 210 27.45 8.99 -8.30
C TYR A 210 26.43 8.00 -7.76
N ILE A 211 26.61 7.56 -6.50
CA ILE A 211 25.65 6.64 -5.88
C ILE A 211 24.33 7.34 -5.61
N THR A 212 24.37 8.52 -4.99
CA THR A 212 23.15 9.22 -4.58
C THR A 212 23.00 10.63 -5.12
N ALA A 213 21.76 11.01 -5.46
CA ALA A 213 21.35 12.38 -5.67
C ALA A 213 20.10 12.71 -4.84
N HIS A 214 20.30 13.12 -3.58
CA HIS A 214 19.18 13.39 -2.66
C HIS A 214 18.59 14.78 -2.88
N GLY A 215 17.26 14.84 -2.93
CA GLY A 215 16.47 15.99 -3.34
C GLY A 215 15.74 16.73 -2.21
N ARG A 216 16.18 16.64 -0.96
CA ARG A 216 15.53 17.41 0.12
C ARG A 216 15.68 18.91 -0.09
N ASP A 217 14.55 19.63 -0.11
CA ASP A 217 14.49 21.06 -0.42
C ASP A 217 14.17 21.96 0.80
N SER A 218 13.98 21.37 1.99
CA SER A 218 13.71 22.14 3.22
C SER A 218 14.43 21.57 4.43
N LYS A 219 15.01 22.45 5.27
CA LYS A 219 15.59 22.07 6.56
C LYS A 219 14.60 21.41 7.52
N HIS A 220 13.31 21.71 7.38
CA HIS A 220 12.23 21.18 8.22
C HIS A 220 11.72 19.81 7.78
N ASP A 221 12.13 19.34 6.59
CA ASP A 221 11.82 18.01 6.10
C ASP A 221 12.74 16.95 6.75
N TRP A 222 12.13 15.83 7.09
CA TRP A 222 12.73 14.69 7.77
C TRP A 222 13.29 13.65 6.80
N SER A 223 13.04 13.83 5.50
CA SER A 223 13.61 13.01 4.43
C SER A 223 15.15 12.93 4.48
N GLY A 224 15.66 11.89 3.84
CA GLY A 224 17.08 11.55 3.83
C GLY A 224 17.29 10.08 3.49
N PHE A 225 18.43 9.78 2.89
CA PHE A 225 18.86 8.40 2.66
C PHE A 225 19.84 7.95 3.73
N VAL A 226 19.59 6.80 4.33
CA VAL A 226 20.45 6.20 5.35
C VAL A 226 20.89 4.81 4.89
N PHE A 227 22.17 4.64 4.62
CA PHE A 227 22.79 3.37 4.26
C PHE A 227 23.43 2.76 5.51
N LYS A 228 22.74 1.78 6.10
CA LYS A 228 23.11 1.14 7.36
C LYS A 228 23.66 -0.25 7.10
N SER A 229 24.91 -0.48 7.49
CA SER A 229 25.57 -1.79 7.36
C SER A 229 25.58 -2.33 5.92
N CYS A 230 25.62 -1.43 4.94
CA CYS A 230 25.64 -1.79 3.52
C CYS A 230 27.05 -2.19 3.06
N ASN A 231 27.11 -2.88 1.92
CA ASN A 231 28.34 -3.20 1.20
C ASN A 231 28.41 -2.35 -0.07
N ILE A 232 29.28 -1.34 -0.10
CA ILE A 232 29.49 -0.48 -1.27
C ILE A 232 30.66 -1.02 -2.09
N THR A 233 30.37 -1.48 -3.30
CA THR A 233 31.30 -2.21 -4.19
C THR A 233 31.01 -1.89 -5.67
N GLY A 234 31.68 -2.58 -6.58
CA GLY A 234 31.43 -2.48 -8.02
C GLY A 234 32.72 -2.36 -8.84
N SER A 235 32.55 -2.10 -10.13
CA SER A 235 33.64 -2.07 -11.12
C SER A 235 34.10 -0.66 -11.50
N ALA A 236 33.38 0.38 -11.08
CA ALA A 236 33.61 1.76 -11.51
C ALA A 236 33.94 2.69 -10.33
N GLN A 237 34.74 3.72 -10.60
CA GLN A 237 35.00 4.77 -9.63
C GLN A 237 33.74 5.62 -9.43
N THR A 238 33.46 6.04 -8.20
CA THR A 238 32.25 6.80 -7.87
C THR A 238 32.48 7.81 -6.74
N TYR A 239 31.64 8.84 -6.69
CA TYR A 239 31.34 9.57 -5.47
C TYR A 239 30.21 8.85 -4.70
N LEU A 240 30.16 9.04 -3.39
CA LEU A 240 29.06 8.62 -2.53
C LEU A 240 27.77 9.37 -2.87
N GLY A 241 27.88 10.60 -3.36
CA GLY A 241 26.75 11.34 -3.88
C GLY A 241 27.04 12.81 -4.12
N ARG A 242 26.00 13.48 -4.59
CA ARG A 242 25.94 14.93 -4.83
C ARG A 242 24.54 15.47 -4.48
N PRO A 243 24.42 16.75 -4.11
CA PRO A 243 23.13 17.30 -3.72
C PRO A 243 22.29 17.64 -4.95
N TRP A 244 21.09 17.05 -5.07
CA TRP A 244 20.13 17.47 -6.09
C TRP A 244 19.38 18.75 -5.67
N ARG A 245 19.20 18.95 -4.35
CA ARG A 245 18.56 20.12 -3.75
C ARG A 245 19.35 20.68 -2.56
N PRO A 246 19.13 21.93 -2.15
CA PRO A 246 19.96 22.64 -1.17
C PRO A 246 20.04 22.04 0.24
N TYR A 247 19.10 21.17 0.62
CA TYR A 247 19.06 20.55 1.94
C TYR A 247 19.32 19.05 1.90
N ALA A 248 19.84 18.51 0.78
CA ALA A 248 20.13 17.09 0.56
C ALA A 248 20.73 16.40 1.80
N ARG A 249 20.23 15.20 2.13
CA ARG A 249 20.67 14.45 3.32
C ARG A 249 20.96 13.01 2.97
N VAL A 250 22.22 12.60 3.15
CA VAL A 250 22.70 11.25 2.89
C VAL A 250 23.67 10.82 3.99
N ILE A 251 23.42 9.66 4.57
CA ILE A 251 24.18 9.15 5.71
C ILE A 251 24.61 7.72 5.42
N PHE A 252 25.92 7.48 5.37
CA PHE A 252 26.49 6.14 5.40
C PHE A 252 26.90 5.79 6.83
N TYR A 253 26.35 4.70 7.37
CA TYR A 253 26.57 4.27 8.74
C TYR A 253 26.95 2.79 8.80
N GLU A 254 28.07 2.47 9.46
CA GLU A 254 28.59 1.10 9.64
C GLU A 254 28.75 0.29 8.34
N SER A 255 28.90 1.00 7.21
CA SER A 255 28.96 0.40 5.88
C SER A 255 30.40 0.13 5.45
N TYR A 256 30.60 -0.92 4.65
CA TYR A 256 31.88 -1.20 4.00
C TYR A 256 31.97 -0.45 2.67
N MET A 257 33.14 0.11 2.36
CA MET A 257 33.43 0.81 1.10
C MET A 257 34.68 0.23 0.45
N ALA A 258 34.51 -0.38 -0.73
CA ALA A 258 35.60 -0.85 -1.57
C ALA A 258 36.45 0.31 -2.12
N ASN A 259 37.61 0.00 -2.73
CA ASN A 259 38.55 1.00 -3.25
C ASN A 259 38.09 1.59 -4.59
N ILE A 260 36.86 2.08 -4.62
CA ILE A 260 36.19 2.68 -5.77
C ILE A 260 35.66 4.08 -5.45
N ILE A 261 35.64 4.46 -4.17
CA ILE A 261 35.18 5.78 -3.74
C ILE A 261 36.27 6.81 -4.03
N ALA A 262 35.93 7.88 -4.74
CA ALA A 262 36.80 9.02 -4.96
C ALA A 262 37.33 9.57 -3.60
N PRO A 263 38.60 10.03 -3.51
CA PRO A 263 39.16 10.53 -2.25
C PRO A 263 38.33 11.63 -1.58
N GLU A 264 37.75 12.52 -2.38
CA GLU A 264 36.86 13.61 -1.98
C GLU A 264 35.56 13.08 -1.34
N GLY A 265 35.14 11.88 -1.74
CA GLY A 265 33.95 11.16 -1.27
C GLY A 265 32.64 11.72 -1.79
N TRP A 266 32.50 13.05 -1.85
CA TRP A 266 31.27 13.74 -2.22
C TRP A 266 31.57 14.86 -3.22
N ASP A 267 30.59 15.17 -4.06
CA ASP A 267 30.68 16.22 -5.06
C ASP A 267 29.61 17.30 -4.79
N THR A 268 29.91 18.56 -5.13
CA THR A 268 29.04 19.72 -4.87
C THR A 268 28.01 19.98 -5.98
N TRP A 269 27.97 19.13 -7.03
CA TRP A 269 27.27 19.41 -8.28
C TRP A 269 27.76 20.75 -8.88
N GLN A 270 26.91 21.78 -8.90
CA GLN A 270 27.20 23.13 -9.43
C GLN A 270 27.12 24.21 -8.35
N TYR A 271 26.93 23.85 -7.07
CA TYR A 271 26.57 24.81 -6.04
C TYR A 271 27.43 24.68 -4.78
N ASP A 272 28.10 25.78 -4.44
CA ASP A 272 28.85 25.93 -3.20
C ASP A 272 27.97 26.58 -2.11
N GLY A 273 28.11 26.14 -0.86
CA GLY A 273 27.43 26.75 0.30
C GLY A 273 26.00 26.26 0.63
N TRP A 274 25.51 25.18 0.04
CA TRP A 274 24.23 24.56 0.40
C TRP A 274 24.25 23.89 1.78
N ASP A 275 23.13 23.90 2.51
CA ASP A 275 23.01 23.30 3.86
C ASP A 275 22.70 21.80 3.79
N THR A 276 23.64 21.06 3.19
CA THR A 276 23.55 19.61 3.05
C THR A 276 23.94 18.89 4.34
N THR A 277 23.41 17.69 4.52
CA THR A 277 23.79 16.77 5.60
C THR A 277 24.35 15.48 5.00
N PHE A 278 25.61 15.53 4.57
CA PHE A 278 26.35 14.37 4.09
C PHE A 278 27.31 13.87 5.16
N ALA A 279 27.21 12.60 5.54
CA ALA A 279 27.98 12.03 6.65
C ALA A 279 28.35 10.56 6.43
N GLU A 280 29.53 10.18 6.95
CA GLU A 280 30.05 8.82 7.00
C GLU A 280 30.43 8.51 8.45
N ILE A 281 29.76 7.55 9.07
CA ILE A 281 29.93 7.20 10.49
C ILE A 281 30.28 5.73 10.59
N LYS A 282 31.42 5.42 11.24
CA LYS A 282 31.93 4.05 11.43
C LYS A 282 32.00 3.23 10.13
N CYS A 283 32.16 3.88 8.99
CA CYS A 283 32.38 3.20 7.72
C CYS A 283 33.79 2.60 7.68
N ARG A 284 33.95 1.47 6.99
CA ARG A 284 35.18 0.68 6.96
C ARG A 284 35.56 0.30 5.53
N GLY A 285 36.77 -0.21 5.34
CA GLY A 285 37.28 -0.61 4.03
C GLY A 285 38.18 0.47 3.38
N PRO A 286 38.86 0.12 2.28
CA PRO A 286 39.83 1.01 1.65
C PRO A 286 39.24 2.31 1.12
N GLY A 287 37.97 2.31 0.68
CA GLY A 287 37.26 3.51 0.23
C GLY A 287 36.78 4.42 1.35
N ALA A 288 36.76 3.97 2.61
CA ALA A 288 36.31 4.76 3.76
C ALA A 288 37.42 5.64 4.38
N LYS A 289 38.60 5.73 3.74
CA LYS A 289 39.70 6.59 4.19
C LYS A 289 39.27 8.05 4.16
N ARG A 290 39.31 8.73 5.32
CA ARG A 290 38.88 10.12 5.45
C ARG A 290 39.88 11.16 4.90
N LYS A 291 41.13 10.78 4.69
CA LYS A 291 42.15 11.70 4.13
C LYS A 291 41.76 12.05 2.69
N GLY A 292 41.57 13.35 2.43
CA GLY A 292 41.15 13.85 1.11
C GLY A 292 39.65 14.11 0.99
N ARG A 293 38.84 13.76 2.00
CA ARG A 293 37.41 14.09 2.00
C ARG A 293 37.18 15.59 1.97
N VAL A 294 36.08 15.98 1.34
CA VAL A 294 35.57 17.36 1.38
C VAL A 294 35.43 17.88 2.82
N ASN A 295 35.75 19.15 3.02
CA ASN A 295 35.76 19.78 4.35
C ASN A 295 34.35 20.10 4.91
N TRP A 296 33.35 20.18 4.03
CA TRP A 296 31.96 20.53 4.37
C TRP A 296 31.10 19.32 4.81
N MET A 297 31.68 18.13 4.80
CA MET A 297 31.07 16.91 5.34
C MET A 297 30.67 17.09 6.82
N LYS A 298 29.45 16.66 7.17
CA LYS A 298 28.93 16.82 8.53
C LYS A 298 29.36 15.69 9.45
N MET A 299 29.64 16.05 10.70
CA MET A 299 29.77 15.12 11.82
C MET A 299 28.44 15.09 12.58
N LEU A 300 27.84 13.91 12.72
CA LEU A 300 26.58 13.74 13.45
C LEU A 300 26.82 13.40 14.91
N THR A 301 25.96 13.92 15.79
CA THR A 301 25.90 13.49 17.19
C THR A 301 25.23 12.12 17.30
N ASP A 302 25.52 11.36 18.37
CA ASP A 302 24.87 10.06 18.61
C ASP A 302 23.34 10.17 18.68
N LYS A 303 22.82 11.28 19.21
CA LYS A 303 21.38 11.56 19.25
C LYS A 303 20.80 11.72 17.85
N ALA A 304 21.45 12.49 16.97
CA ALA A 304 21.03 12.66 15.59
C ALA A 304 21.13 11.34 14.81
N LEU A 305 22.22 10.59 15.00
CA LEU A 305 22.41 9.30 14.37
C LEU A 305 21.32 8.31 14.76
N LYS A 306 21.07 8.11 16.07
CA LYS A 306 19.99 7.24 16.57
C LYS A 306 18.63 7.63 16.02
N HIS A 307 18.41 8.92 15.77
CA HIS A 307 17.18 9.42 15.21
C HIS A 307 17.00 8.98 13.75
N TYR A 308 18.04 9.14 12.91
CA TYR A 308 18.00 8.78 11.50
C TYR A 308 18.01 7.27 11.26
N THR A 309 18.68 6.50 12.13
CA THR A 309 18.81 5.04 11.96
C THR A 309 17.66 4.25 12.61
N ARG A 310 16.64 4.91 13.16
CA ARG A 310 15.55 4.23 13.85
C ARG A 310 14.56 3.64 12.84
N THR A 311 14.68 2.34 12.58
CA THR A 311 13.63 1.54 11.95
C THR A 311 12.45 1.39 12.93
N ARG A 312 11.33 2.06 12.65
CA ARG A 312 10.05 1.69 13.28
C ARG A 312 9.52 0.51 12.48
N SER A 313 9.47 -0.68 13.08
CA SER A 313 8.88 -1.85 12.41
C SER A 313 7.47 -1.52 11.95
N VAL A 314 7.15 -1.79 10.68
CA VAL A 314 5.80 -1.72 10.13
C VAL A 314 4.87 -2.72 10.83
N SER A 315 5.42 -3.71 11.54
CA SER A 315 4.67 -4.75 12.26
C SER A 315 4.34 -4.41 13.72
N ASN A 316 4.40 -3.14 14.14
CA ASN A 316 4.10 -2.77 15.52
C ASN A 316 3.42 -1.41 15.59
N THR A 317 2.30 -1.26 14.89
CA THR A 317 1.37 -0.16 15.15
C THR A 317 0.68 -0.41 16.47
N LYS A 318 1.29 0.11 17.54
CA LYS A 318 0.45 0.68 18.59
C LYS A 318 -0.35 1.78 17.91
N MET A 319 -1.64 1.53 17.74
CA MET A 319 -2.60 2.40 17.05
C MET A 319 -2.41 3.86 17.45
N THR A 320 -2.38 4.75 16.46
CA THR A 320 -2.05 6.17 16.68
C THR A 320 -3.31 7.00 16.90
N THR A 321 -3.18 8.17 17.54
CA THR A 321 -4.26 9.15 17.66
C THR A 321 -4.81 9.58 16.28
N LYS A 322 -3.99 9.50 15.22
CA LYS A 322 -4.41 9.80 13.84
C LYS A 322 -5.36 8.74 13.30
N ASP A 323 -5.11 7.46 13.57
CA ASP A 323 -5.97 6.35 13.14
C ASP A 323 -7.34 6.42 13.84
N ALA A 324 -7.34 6.75 15.13
CA ALA A 324 -8.56 7.02 15.89
C ALA A 324 -9.35 8.23 15.35
N LEU A 325 -8.67 9.32 14.97
CA LEU A 325 -9.31 10.51 14.42
C LEU A 325 -9.89 10.26 13.02
N ASN A 326 -9.22 9.46 12.19
CA ASN A 326 -9.70 9.06 10.87
C ASN A 326 -10.97 8.21 10.99
N TYR A 327 -10.98 7.24 11.91
CA TYR A 327 -12.15 6.42 12.18
C TYR A 327 -13.33 7.26 12.67
N LEU A 328 -13.12 8.18 13.62
CA LEU A 328 -14.16 9.10 14.10
C LEU A 328 -14.72 9.99 12.99
N THR A 329 -13.87 10.47 12.09
CA THR A 329 -14.28 11.23 10.91
C THR A 329 -15.19 10.39 10.00
N LYS A 330 -14.84 9.12 9.76
CA LYS A 330 -15.63 8.19 8.94
C LYS A 330 -17.02 7.92 9.55
N VAL A 331 -17.08 7.62 10.85
CA VAL A 331 -18.37 7.44 11.56
C VAL A 331 -19.23 8.70 11.47
N ARG A 332 -18.61 9.88 11.66
CA ARG A 332 -19.31 11.17 11.56
C ARG A 332 -19.90 11.42 10.17
N GLN A 333 -19.15 11.12 9.11
CA GLN A 333 -19.61 11.29 7.73
C GLN A 333 -20.78 10.37 7.40
N ILE A 334 -20.69 9.09 7.76
CA ILE A 334 -21.72 8.09 7.47
C ILE A 334 -23.04 8.43 8.18
N TYR A 335 -22.98 8.92 9.42
CA TYR A 335 -24.16 9.24 10.22
C TYR A 335 -24.52 10.73 10.24
N GLN A 336 -23.98 11.54 9.32
CA GLN A 336 -24.17 13.00 9.34
C GLN A 336 -25.65 13.44 9.22
N TYR A 337 -26.51 12.61 8.62
CA TYR A 337 -27.94 12.86 8.43
C TYR A 337 -28.85 11.97 9.29
N GLN A 338 -28.29 11.10 10.14
CA GLN A 338 -29.06 10.29 11.08
C GLN A 338 -28.91 10.90 12.48
N GLU A 339 -29.86 11.75 12.86
CA GLU A 339 -29.87 12.40 14.18
C GLU A 339 -29.79 11.35 15.29
N GLY A 340 -28.77 11.44 16.14
CA GLY A 340 -28.61 10.61 17.34
C GLY A 340 -27.50 9.55 17.27
N LYS A 341 -27.29 8.84 16.16
CA LYS A 341 -26.37 7.67 16.13
C LYS A 341 -24.90 8.03 16.36
N TYR A 342 -24.41 9.14 15.80
CA TYR A 342 -23.05 9.63 16.08
C TYR A 342 -22.90 10.09 17.54
N ALA A 343 -23.92 10.73 18.11
CA ALA A 343 -23.92 11.15 19.51
C ALA A 343 -23.97 9.96 20.47
N GLU A 344 -24.71 8.91 20.11
CA GLU A 344 -24.77 7.64 20.83
C GLU A 344 -23.42 6.93 20.82
N PHE A 345 -22.72 6.92 19.67
CA PHE A 345 -21.34 6.41 19.59
C PHE A 345 -20.39 7.19 20.49
N LEU A 346 -20.44 8.53 20.48
CA LEU A 346 -19.62 9.35 21.37
C LEU A 346 -19.96 9.12 22.86
N THR A 347 -21.23 8.88 23.17
CA THR A 347 -21.69 8.55 24.52
C THR A 347 -21.13 7.20 24.95
N LEU A 348 -21.18 6.18 24.09
CA LEU A 348 -20.57 4.87 24.31
C LEU A 348 -19.07 4.97 24.59
N MET A 349 -18.33 5.71 23.77
CA MET A 349 -16.89 5.92 23.98
C MET A 349 -16.60 6.70 25.27
N THR A 350 -17.48 7.62 25.65
CA THR A 350 -17.39 8.37 26.91
C THR A 350 -17.65 7.47 28.12
N ASP A 351 -18.62 6.58 28.03
CA ASP A 351 -18.95 5.62 29.09
C ASP A 351 -17.84 4.59 29.26
N PHE A 352 -17.23 4.12 28.18
CA PHE A 352 -16.05 3.26 28.23
C PHE A 352 -14.87 3.97 28.90
N LYS A 353 -14.61 5.24 28.53
CA LYS A 353 -13.57 6.06 29.17
C LYS A 353 -13.82 6.30 30.66
N LYS A 354 -15.08 6.34 31.09
CA LYS A 354 -15.49 6.50 32.49
C LYS A 354 -15.63 5.16 33.22
N GLU A 355 -15.21 4.06 32.61
CA GLU A 355 -15.28 2.70 33.17
C GLU A 355 -16.71 2.27 33.54
N ARG A 356 -17.73 2.81 32.86
CA ARG A 356 -19.16 2.46 33.05
C ARG A 356 -19.59 1.26 32.22
N ILE A 357 -18.78 0.88 31.23
CA ILE A 357 -18.95 -0.28 30.36
C ILE A 357 -17.57 -0.86 30.07
N ASP A 358 -17.47 -2.18 29.95
CA ASP A 358 -16.23 -2.88 29.66
C ASP A 358 -16.05 -3.10 28.14
N THR A 359 -14.93 -3.72 27.75
CA THR A 359 -14.61 -3.92 26.33
C THR A 359 -15.62 -4.83 25.61
N GLU A 360 -16.21 -5.79 26.33
CA GLU A 360 -17.24 -6.69 25.80
C GLU A 360 -18.54 -5.93 25.53
N GLY A 361 -19.02 -5.15 26.50
CA GLY A 361 -20.20 -4.31 26.31
C GLY A 361 -20.02 -3.23 25.25
N VAL A 362 -18.80 -2.71 25.04
CA VAL A 362 -18.51 -1.82 23.91
C VAL A 362 -18.63 -2.56 22.58
N ALA A 363 -18.08 -3.76 22.46
CA ALA A 363 -18.14 -4.55 21.24
C ALA A 363 -19.60 -4.87 20.87
N GLU A 364 -20.43 -5.27 21.84
CA GLU A 364 -21.86 -5.53 21.63
C GLU A 364 -22.63 -4.28 21.20
N ARG A 365 -22.42 -3.14 21.88
CA ARG A 365 -23.10 -1.89 21.51
C ARG A 365 -22.65 -1.34 20.17
N VAL A 366 -21.38 -1.50 19.80
CA VAL A 366 -20.89 -1.13 18.47
C VAL A 366 -21.53 -2.03 17.40
N LYS A 367 -21.61 -3.34 17.64
CA LYS A 367 -22.27 -4.28 16.74
C LYS A 367 -23.72 -3.87 16.47
N GLU A 368 -24.45 -3.48 17.51
CA GLU A 368 -25.86 -3.07 17.38
C GLU A 368 -25.98 -1.67 16.75
N LEU A 369 -25.19 -0.70 17.21
CA LEU A 369 -25.25 0.68 16.73
C LEU A 369 -24.92 0.79 15.24
N PHE A 370 -23.98 -0.04 14.76
CA PHE A 370 -23.52 -0.06 13.39
C PHE A 370 -24.00 -1.29 12.61
N LYS A 371 -25.09 -1.95 13.04
CA LYS A 371 -25.60 -3.17 12.38
C LYS A 371 -25.95 -2.99 10.90
N GLU A 372 -26.29 -1.77 10.50
CA GLU A 372 -26.57 -1.38 9.11
C GLU A 372 -25.29 -1.03 8.33
N ASN A 373 -24.13 -0.94 9.00
CA ASN A 373 -22.84 -0.52 8.46
C ASN A 373 -21.72 -1.51 8.82
N PRO A 374 -21.66 -2.67 8.14
CA PRO A 374 -20.63 -3.68 8.32
C PRO A 374 -19.20 -3.12 8.35
N ASP A 375 -18.89 -2.17 7.47
CA ASP A 375 -17.56 -1.54 7.36
C ASP A 375 -17.15 -0.74 8.60
N LEU A 376 -18.12 -0.16 9.32
CA LEU A 376 -17.84 0.52 10.59
C LEU A 376 -17.58 -0.49 11.70
N ILE A 377 -18.31 -1.61 11.72
CA ILE A 377 -18.07 -2.71 12.66
C ILE A 377 -16.68 -3.29 12.45
N LEU A 378 -16.33 -3.64 11.21
CA LEU A 378 -15.02 -4.19 10.86
C LEU A 378 -13.91 -3.17 11.11
N GLY A 379 -14.13 -1.89 10.78
CA GLY A 379 -13.19 -0.81 11.11
C GLY A 379 -12.98 -0.67 12.62
N PHE A 380 -14.01 -0.90 13.43
CA PHE A 380 -13.92 -0.84 14.89
C PHE A 380 -13.10 -2.00 15.49
N ASN A 381 -13.04 -3.16 14.84
CA ASN A 381 -12.19 -4.28 15.29
C ASN A 381 -10.71 -3.91 15.37
N SER A 382 -10.27 -2.91 14.60
CA SER A 382 -8.92 -2.33 14.71
C SER A 382 -8.62 -1.73 16.09
N PHE A 383 -9.67 -1.39 16.86
CA PHE A 383 -9.59 -0.80 18.19
C PHE A 383 -9.81 -1.81 19.33
N LEU A 384 -10.16 -3.07 19.01
CA LEU A 384 -10.46 -4.10 19.98
C LEU A 384 -9.31 -5.09 20.13
N PRO A 385 -9.03 -5.60 21.34
CA PRO A 385 -8.19 -6.78 21.51
C PRO A 385 -8.79 -7.98 20.74
N PRO A 386 -7.97 -8.91 20.21
CA PRO A 386 -8.45 -10.03 19.38
C PRO A 386 -9.55 -10.87 20.02
N LYS A 387 -9.54 -11.02 21.35
CA LYS A 387 -10.57 -11.77 22.08
C LYS A 387 -11.96 -11.12 22.09
N TYR A 388 -12.07 -9.85 21.70
CA TYR A 388 -13.32 -9.08 21.67
C TYR A 388 -13.73 -8.68 20.25
N GLU A 389 -13.09 -9.27 19.24
CA GLU A 389 -13.40 -8.98 17.84
C GLU A 389 -14.88 -9.25 17.50
N ILE A 390 -15.52 -8.27 16.87
CA ILE A 390 -16.91 -8.36 16.44
C ILE A 390 -16.98 -9.13 15.13
N LYS A 391 -17.60 -10.30 15.15
CA LYS A 391 -17.86 -11.14 13.96
C LYS A 391 -19.24 -10.83 13.36
N LEU A 392 -19.28 -10.74 12.03
CA LEU A 392 -20.51 -10.55 11.23
C LEU A 392 -21.02 -11.89 10.70
N ASP A 393 -22.33 -11.99 10.48
CA ASP A 393 -22.95 -13.17 9.86
C ASP A 393 -22.50 -13.29 8.39
N GLU A 394 -21.99 -14.47 8.01
CA GLU A 394 -21.41 -14.72 6.68
C GLU A 394 -22.40 -14.42 5.54
N LYS A 395 -23.70 -14.71 5.73
CA LYS A 395 -24.74 -14.48 4.72
C LYS A 395 -24.89 -12.99 4.35
N LYS A 396 -24.96 -12.11 5.36
CA LYS A 396 -25.11 -10.65 5.16
C LYS A 396 -23.87 -10.01 4.55
N ASN A 397 -22.69 -10.55 4.88
CA ASN A 397 -21.42 -10.10 4.31
C ASN A 397 -21.31 -10.44 2.82
N VAL A 398 -21.81 -11.62 2.40
CA VAL A 398 -21.87 -12.03 0.99
C VAL A 398 -22.85 -11.16 0.20
N GLU A 399 -24.08 -10.99 0.70
CA GLU A 399 -25.12 -10.15 0.07
C GLU A 399 -24.64 -8.69 -0.14
N PHE A 400 -23.93 -8.12 0.84
CA PHE A 400 -23.34 -6.78 0.73
C PHE A 400 -22.26 -6.66 -0.36
N LYS A 401 -21.37 -7.67 -0.44
CA LYS A 401 -20.32 -7.72 -1.46
C LYS A 401 -20.91 -7.83 -2.87
N ASP A 402 -21.98 -8.59 -3.04
CA ASP A 402 -22.61 -8.79 -4.35
C ASP A 402 -23.40 -7.56 -4.79
N ALA A 403 -24.10 -6.88 -3.88
CA ALA A 403 -24.71 -5.58 -4.14
C ALA A 403 -23.69 -4.54 -4.61
N MET A 404 -22.52 -4.44 -3.95
CA MET A 404 -21.44 -3.52 -4.35
C MET A 404 -20.84 -3.83 -5.73
N LYS A 405 -20.68 -5.11 -6.08
CA LYS A 405 -20.24 -5.51 -7.43
C LYS A 405 -21.25 -5.06 -8.48
N PHE A 406 -22.53 -5.26 -8.23
CA PHE A 406 -23.59 -4.90 -9.18
C PHE A 406 -23.63 -3.39 -9.46
N VAL A 407 -23.54 -2.56 -8.40
CA VAL A 407 -23.49 -1.10 -8.54
C VAL A 407 -22.30 -0.64 -9.37
N ASN A 408 -21.13 -1.20 -9.11
CA ASN A 408 -19.92 -0.88 -9.87
C ASN A 408 -20.01 -1.35 -11.32
N LYS A 409 -20.68 -2.48 -11.58
CA LYS A 409 -20.96 -2.96 -12.93
C LYS A 409 -21.81 -1.96 -13.72
N ILE A 410 -22.85 -1.40 -13.12
CA ILE A 410 -23.68 -0.34 -13.72
C ILE A 410 -22.84 0.92 -13.96
N LYS A 411 -22.09 1.38 -12.96
CA LYS A 411 -21.23 2.57 -13.05
C LYS A 411 -20.23 2.47 -14.20
N ASN A 412 -19.60 1.31 -14.36
CA ASN A 412 -18.64 1.06 -15.43
C ASN A 412 -19.32 0.93 -16.80
N ARG A 413 -20.49 0.28 -16.87
CA ARG A 413 -21.25 0.11 -18.13
C ARG A 413 -21.73 1.45 -18.69
N PHE A 414 -22.17 2.36 -17.82
CA PHE A 414 -22.70 3.67 -18.19
C PHE A 414 -21.74 4.81 -17.89
N GLN A 415 -20.42 4.55 -17.83
CA GLN A 415 -19.41 5.57 -17.52
C GLN A 415 -19.41 6.78 -18.48
N HIS A 416 -19.94 6.60 -19.70
CA HIS A 416 -20.08 7.66 -20.71
C HIS A 416 -21.53 8.16 -20.86
N ASP A 417 -22.47 7.59 -20.12
CA ASP A 417 -23.87 8.01 -20.06
C ASP A 417 -24.27 8.26 -18.60
N VAL A 418 -23.88 9.45 -18.14
CA VAL A 418 -24.13 9.92 -16.79
C VAL A 418 -25.62 9.99 -16.48
N HIS A 419 -26.48 10.14 -17.49
CA HIS A 419 -27.92 10.22 -17.30
C HIS A 419 -28.51 8.86 -16.89
N VAL A 420 -28.07 7.76 -17.48
CA VAL A 420 -28.58 6.43 -17.12
C VAL A 420 -28.19 6.05 -15.70
N TYR A 421 -26.93 6.25 -15.32
CA TYR A 421 -26.48 6.02 -13.95
C TYR A 421 -27.22 6.90 -12.93
N ASN A 422 -27.37 8.20 -13.20
CA ASN A 422 -28.08 9.09 -12.28
C ASN A 422 -29.59 8.80 -12.21
N SER A 423 -30.20 8.33 -13.30
CA SER A 423 -31.62 7.94 -13.32
C SER A 423 -31.82 6.65 -12.54
N PHE A 424 -30.89 5.70 -12.64
CA PHE A 424 -30.89 4.48 -11.82
C PHE A 424 -30.83 4.82 -10.33
N LEU A 425 -29.93 5.73 -9.97
CA LEU A 425 -29.81 6.24 -8.60
C LEU A 425 -31.06 6.98 -8.12
N ALA A 426 -31.72 7.75 -9.00
CA ALA A 426 -32.95 8.46 -8.67
C ALA A 426 -34.10 7.48 -8.38
N ILE A 427 -34.25 6.43 -9.20
CA ILE A 427 -35.28 5.38 -9.00
C ILE A 427 -35.12 4.71 -7.63
N LEU A 428 -33.88 4.34 -7.26
CA LEU A 428 -33.58 3.69 -5.99
C LEU A 428 -33.77 4.60 -4.78
N ASN A 429 -33.44 5.90 -4.91
CA ASN A 429 -33.66 6.88 -3.85
C ASN A 429 -35.14 7.19 -3.63
N ASN A 430 -35.95 7.13 -4.68
CA ASN A 430 -37.39 7.40 -4.59
C ASN A 430 -38.15 6.29 -3.87
N TYR A 431 -37.64 5.04 -3.84
CA TYR A 431 -38.22 3.93 -3.05
C TYR A 431 -38.38 4.27 -1.56
N LYS A 432 -37.44 5.01 -0.97
CA LYS A 432 -37.49 5.37 0.46
C LYS A 432 -38.36 6.60 0.75
N LYS A 433 -38.76 7.38 -0.27
CA LYS A 433 -39.41 8.69 -0.10
C LYS A 433 -40.87 8.69 -0.54
N ASP A 434 -41.18 8.02 -1.65
CA ASP A 434 -42.51 7.92 -2.22
C ASP A 434 -42.94 6.46 -2.17
N ASN A 435 -44.20 6.20 -1.86
CA ASN A 435 -44.81 4.89 -1.53
C ASN A 435 -44.85 3.90 -2.73
N ASN A 436 -43.81 3.87 -3.55
CA ASN A 436 -43.65 3.09 -4.77
C ASN A 436 -43.47 1.62 -4.42
N THR A 437 -44.16 0.74 -5.14
CA THR A 437 -44.04 -0.69 -4.92
C THR A 437 -42.75 -1.24 -5.56
N ILE A 438 -42.29 -2.41 -5.11
CA ILE A 438 -41.18 -3.14 -5.73
C ILE A 438 -41.41 -3.36 -7.24
N GLN A 439 -42.67 -3.50 -7.66
CA GLN A 439 -43.03 -3.62 -9.08
C GLN A 439 -42.81 -2.33 -9.86
N ASP A 440 -43.06 -1.17 -9.25
CA ASP A 440 -42.84 0.13 -9.90
C ASP A 440 -41.35 0.37 -10.11
N ILE A 441 -40.51 0.04 -9.13
CA ILE A 441 -39.06 0.11 -9.23
C ILE A 441 -38.53 -0.79 -10.33
N TYR A 442 -38.97 -2.05 -10.35
CA TYR A 442 -38.54 -2.98 -11.39
C TYR A 442 -38.96 -2.50 -12.78
N ARG A 443 -40.16 -1.93 -12.94
CA ARG A 443 -40.61 -1.38 -14.23
C ARG A 443 -39.76 -0.18 -14.65
N GLU A 444 -39.44 0.72 -13.74
CA GLU A 444 -38.58 1.88 -14.02
C GLU A 444 -37.16 1.46 -14.37
N VAL A 445 -36.59 0.49 -13.64
CA VAL A 445 -35.27 -0.09 -13.93
C VAL A 445 -35.28 -0.88 -15.25
N ALA A 446 -36.36 -1.59 -15.58
CA ALA A 446 -36.50 -2.32 -16.83
C ALA A 446 -36.55 -1.38 -18.06
N VAL A 447 -37.21 -0.23 -17.94
CA VAL A 447 -37.16 0.81 -18.97
C VAL A 447 -35.75 1.38 -19.07
N LEU A 448 -35.11 1.64 -17.94
CA LEU A 448 -33.77 2.21 -17.92
C LEU A 448 -32.70 1.27 -18.50
N PHE A 449 -32.88 -0.04 -18.34
CA PHE A 449 -31.99 -1.09 -18.83
C PHE A 449 -32.56 -1.84 -20.04
N GLU A 450 -33.44 -1.22 -20.83
CA GLU A 450 -34.14 -1.88 -21.95
C GLU A 450 -33.19 -2.56 -22.97
N ASN A 451 -31.97 -2.02 -23.13
CA ASN A 451 -30.92 -2.55 -24.01
C ASN A 451 -29.83 -3.34 -23.26
N HIS A 452 -30.02 -3.60 -21.97
CA HIS A 452 -29.04 -4.22 -21.05
C HIS A 452 -29.71 -5.28 -20.17
N LEU A 453 -30.23 -6.33 -20.83
CA LEU A 453 -30.92 -7.44 -20.16
C LEU A 453 -30.08 -8.11 -19.06
N ASP A 454 -28.74 -8.14 -19.22
CA ASP A 454 -27.83 -8.69 -18.23
C ASP A 454 -27.85 -7.94 -16.89
N LEU A 455 -28.08 -6.62 -16.93
CA LEU A 455 -28.21 -5.80 -15.72
C LEU A 455 -29.59 -5.94 -15.09
N LEU A 456 -30.63 -6.19 -15.90
CA LEU A 456 -31.98 -6.41 -15.41
C LEU A 456 -32.13 -7.78 -14.74
N ASP A 457 -31.55 -8.83 -15.32
CA ASP A 457 -31.53 -10.18 -14.75
C ASP A 457 -30.74 -10.22 -13.42
N GLU A 458 -29.63 -9.47 -13.34
CA GLU A 458 -28.85 -9.36 -12.11
C GLU A 458 -29.57 -8.48 -11.07
N PHE A 459 -30.27 -7.41 -11.48
CA PHE A 459 -31.11 -6.62 -10.58
C PHE A 459 -32.23 -7.45 -9.96
N ALA A 460 -32.84 -8.37 -10.72
CA ALA A 460 -33.91 -9.24 -10.26
C ALA A 460 -33.47 -10.16 -9.10
N GLN A 461 -32.16 -10.44 -8.96
CA GLN A 461 -31.62 -11.26 -7.86
C GLN A 461 -31.63 -10.54 -6.51
N PHE A 462 -31.78 -9.21 -6.51
CA PHE A 462 -31.90 -8.40 -5.30
C PHE A 462 -33.37 -8.10 -4.95
N LEU A 463 -34.32 -8.69 -5.70
CA LEU A 463 -35.74 -8.57 -5.40
C LEU A 463 -36.18 -9.72 -4.48
N PRO A 464 -37.12 -9.47 -3.55
CA PRO A 464 -37.66 -10.52 -2.70
C PRO A 464 -38.25 -11.66 -3.52
N ALA A 465 -38.04 -12.90 -3.08
CA ALA A 465 -38.48 -14.10 -3.77
C ALA A 465 -40.00 -14.16 -4.05
N ASP A 466 -40.79 -13.45 -3.23
CA ASP A 466 -42.25 -13.37 -3.37
C ASP A 466 -42.73 -12.30 -4.38
N SER A 467 -41.81 -11.53 -4.97
CA SER A 467 -42.11 -10.51 -5.96
C SER A 467 -42.80 -11.11 -7.20
N PRO A 468 -43.86 -10.47 -7.74
CA PRO A 468 -44.58 -10.98 -8.92
C PRO A 468 -43.68 -11.15 -10.16
N VAL A 469 -42.54 -10.46 -10.19
CA VAL A 469 -41.54 -10.51 -11.26
C VAL A 469 -40.69 -11.79 -11.20
N ALA A 470 -40.31 -12.24 -10.00
CA ALA A 470 -39.52 -13.44 -9.78
C ALA A 470 -40.28 -14.73 -10.19
N ARG A 471 -41.62 -14.69 -10.20
CA ARG A 471 -42.47 -15.83 -10.63
C ARG A 471 -42.46 -16.11 -12.14
N HIS A 472 -41.88 -15.24 -12.96
CA HIS A 472 -41.79 -15.44 -14.41
C HIS A 472 -40.41 -15.90 -14.91
N GLN A 473 -39.41 -15.98 -14.01
CA GLN A 473 -38.11 -16.58 -14.28
C GLN A 473 -37.89 -17.75 -13.31
N HIS A 474 -38.22 -18.96 -13.77
CA HIS A 474 -38.01 -20.25 -13.10
C HIS A 474 -38.86 -20.57 -11.84
N THR A 475 -39.48 -21.76 -11.89
CA THR A 475 -40.13 -22.44 -10.76
C THR A 475 -39.07 -23.11 -9.87
N PRO A 476 -39.03 -22.87 -8.54
CA PRO A 476 -38.21 -23.66 -7.62
C PRO A 476 -39.07 -24.61 -6.76
N PRO A 477 -38.57 -25.75 -6.26
CA PRO A 477 -39.20 -26.44 -5.16
C PRO A 477 -38.78 -25.77 -3.83
N ALA A 478 -39.79 -25.19 -3.19
CA ALA A 478 -39.98 -24.87 -1.77
C ALA A 478 -38.79 -24.88 -0.80
N LYS A 479 -38.59 -23.74 -0.13
CA LYS A 479 -38.54 -23.67 1.34
C LYS A 479 -39.16 -22.35 1.81
N VAL A 480 -40.24 -22.47 2.57
CA VAL A 480 -40.92 -21.37 3.26
C VAL A 480 -40.10 -20.98 4.49
N VAL A 481 -39.71 -19.71 4.57
CA VAL A 481 -39.53 -18.98 5.83
C VAL A 481 -40.11 -17.60 5.62
N HIS A 482 -41.19 -17.30 6.34
CA HIS A 482 -41.75 -15.95 6.39
C HIS A 482 -40.87 -15.05 7.26
N GLN A 483 -40.35 -13.98 6.68
CA GLN A 483 -39.91 -12.79 7.39
C GLN A 483 -39.98 -11.61 6.41
N ASP A 484 -40.45 -10.44 6.86
CA ASP A 484 -40.67 -9.26 6.03
C ASP A 484 -39.39 -8.85 5.26
N ASP A 485 -39.31 -9.23 3.99
CA ASP A 485 -38.14 -9.08 3.11
C ASP A 485 -38.17 -7.74 2.34
N ASP A 486 -38.08 -6.62 3.05
CA ASP A 486 -37.70 -5.32 2.46
C ASP A 486 -36.17 -5.09 2.52
N SER A 487 -35.40 -6.08 3.01
CA SER A 487 -34.02 -5.89 3.47
C SER A 487 -32.98 -5.77 2.35
N GLU A 488 -33.14 -6.48 1.23
CA GLU A 488 -32.13 -6.53 0.15
C GLU A 488 -32.15 -5.26 -0.73
N ILE A 489 -33.34 -4.78 -1.09
CA ILE A 489 -33.50 -3.47 -1.76
C ILE A 489 -33.09 -2.34 -0.80
N SER A 490 -33.41 -2.47 0.49
CA SER A 490 -32.95 -1.51 1.49
C SER A 490 -31.43 -1.47 1.64
N LEU A 491 -30.74 -2.61 1.49
CA LEU A 491 -29.28 -2.73 1.50
C LEU A 491 -28.66 -2.02 0.30
N LEU A 492 -29.22 -2.22 -0.89
CA LEU A 492 -28.88 -1.48 -2.10
C LEU A 492 -29.05 0.04 -1.85
N VAL A 493 -30.24 0.50 -1.45
CA VAL A 493 -30.50 1.93 -1.14
C VAL A 493 -29.60 2.49 -0.04
N HIS A 494 -29.24 1.68 0.96
CA HIS A 494 -28.32 2.07 2.03
C HIS A 494 -26.88 2.21 1.55
N LEU A 495 -26.36 1.24 0.79
CA LEU A 495 -25.09 1.30 0.08
C LEU A 495 -25.00 2.56 -0.79
N PHE A 496 -26.08 2.89 -1.50
CA PHE A 496 -26.13 4.07 -2.35
C PHE A 496 -26.01 5.38 -1.57
N SER A 497 -26.66 5.50 -0.40
CA SER A 497 -26.54 6.68 0.47
C SER A 497 -25.10 6.94 0.97
N GLN A 498 -24.22 5.93 0.91
CA GLN A 498 -22.82 6.02 1.32
C GLN A 498 -21.85 6.31 0.19
N THR A 499 -22.23 6.06 -1.06
CA THR A 499 -21.39 6.29 -2.24
C THR A 499 -21.31 7.75 -2.69
N GLY A 500 -22.07 8.65 -2.05
CA GLY A 500 -21.87 10.11 -2.05
C GLY A 500 -21.65 10.77 -3.42
N LEU A 501 -22.72 11.33 -3.98
CA LEU A 501 -22.64 12.65 -4.60
C LEU A 501 -23.01 13.70 -3.56
#